data_AF-A0A5C7MAX6-F1
#
_entry.id   AF-A0A5C7MAX6-F1
#
_cell.length_a   1.000
_cell.length_b   1.000
_cell.length_c   1.000
_cell.angle_alpha   90.00
_cell.angle_beta   90.00
_cell.angle_gamma   90.00
#
_symmetry.space_group_name_H-M   'P 1'
#
loop_
_entity.id
_entity.type
_entity.pdbx_description
1 polymer ?
#
loop_
_entity_poly.entity_id
_entity_poly.type
_entity_poly.pdbx_seq_one_letter_code
_entity_poly.pdbx_strand_id
1 'polypeptide(L)'
;MADAIQLEPDELPSAVASWRADVPGPLMYPALAPASSTAVAAVGAAMASWAPHFAAHDAERVALASSLVQAATATQSTLQSADESNAAEIGKSAVV
;
A
#
# COMPACT_ATOMS: atom_id res chain seq x y z
N MET A 1 20.25 3.57 -19.15
CA MET A 1 19.29 4.68 -19.29
C MET A 1 18.20 4.41 -18.28
N ALA A 2 17.94 5.32 -17.34
CA ALA A 2 16.83 5.19 -16.41
C ALA A 2 15.55 5.60 -17.14
N ASP A 3 14.48 4.83 -17.01
CA ASP A 3 13.18 5.24 -17.52
C ASP A 3 12.79 6.57 -16.86
N ALA A 4 12.53 7.59 -17.67
CA ALA A 4 12.02 8.86 -17.19
C ALA A 4 10.56 8.66 -16.76
N ILE A 5 10.33 8.61 -15.47
CA ILE A 5 8.98 8.55 -14.91
C ILE A 5 8.42 9.96 -14.92
N GLN A 6 7.50 10.24 -15.86
CA GLN A 6 6.68 11.45 -15.82
C GLN A 6 5.57 11.25 -14.80
N LEU A 7 5.57 12.07 -13.75
CA LEU A 7 4.57 12.10 -12.70
C LEU A 7 3.95 13.49 -12.70
N GLU A 8 2.64 13.56 -12.97
CA GLU A 8 1.85 14.76 -12.72
C GLU A 8 1.63 14.89 -11.20
N PRO A 9 2.24 15.87 -10.52
CA PRO A 9 2.24 15.94 -9.05
C PRO A 9 0.84 16.05 -8.46
N ASP A 10 -0.05 16.74 -9.18
CA ASP A 10 -1.44 16.98 -8.78
C ASP A 10 -2.33 15.74 -8.90
N GLU A 11 -1.97 14.80 -9.77
CA GLU A 11 -2.74 13.58 -10.01
C GLU A 11 -2.34 12.44 -9.06
N LEU A 12 -1.12 12.49 -8.50
CA LEU A 12 -0.58 11.45 -7.63
C LEU A 12 -1.47 11.14 -6.41
N PRO A 13 -2.03 12.12 -5.67
CA PRO A 13 -2.94 11.83 -4.56
C PRO A 13 -4.22 11.10 -4.99
N SER A 14 -4.78 11.49 -6.15
CA SER A 14 -5.98 10.87 -6.71
C SER A 14 -5.69 9.44 -7.16
N ALA A 15 -4.56 9.22 -7.83
CA ALA A 15 -4.11 7.90 -8.26
C ALA A 15 -3.88 6.96 -7.07
N VAL A 16 -3.26 7.44 -5.99
CA VAL A 16 -3.07 6.67 -4.74
C VAL A 16 -4.41 6.33 -4.09
N ALA A 17 -5.35 7.28 -4.06
CA ALA A 17 -6.68 7.04 -3.51
C ALA A 17 -7.46 6.00 -4.31
N SER A 18 -7.44 6.09 -5.65
CA SER A 18 -8.06 5.11 -6.55
C SER A 18 -7.43 3.73 -6.36
N TRP A 19 -6.10 3.65 -6.40
CA TRP A 19 -5.38 2.40 -6.16
C TRP A 19 -5.73 1.80 -4.79
N ARG A 20 -5.83 2.63 -3.75
CA ARG A 20 -6.15 2.17 -2.39
C ARG A 20 -7.57 1.62 -2.30
N ALA A 21 -8.52 2.17 -3.06
CA ALA A 21 -9.87 1.64 -3.16
C ALA A 21 -9.91 0.25 -3.81
N ASP A 22 -8.97 -0.04 -4.71
CA ASP A 22 -8.85 -1.35 -5.38
C ASP A 22 -8.10 -2.40 -4.53
N VAL A 23 -7.44 -2.01 -3.44
CA VAL A 23 -6.79 -2.96 -2.53
C VAL A 23 -7.86 -3.83 -1.86
N PRO A 24 -7.82 -5.17 -2.01
CA PRO A 24 -8.83 -6.02 -1.42
C PRO A 24 -8.84 -5.90 0.11
N GLY A 25 -10.01 -6.07 0.71
CA GLY A 25 -10.19 -5.97 2.15
C GLY A 25 -9.41 -7.01 2.98
N PRO A 26 -9.64 -7.02 4.31
CA PRO A 26 -8.94 -7.90 5.24
C PRO A 26 -9.05 -9.36 4.84
N LEU A 27 -7.93 -10.07 4.89
CA LEU A 27 -7.88 -11.50 4.67
C LEU A 27 -8.31 -12.23 5.96
N MET A 28 -9.51 -12.81 5.95
CA MET A 28 -10.05 -13.52 7.11
C MET A 28 -9.91 -15.03 6.98
N TYR A 29 -9.43 -15.67 8.05
CA TYR A 29 -9.47 -17.13 8.15
C TYR A 29 -10.92 -17.61 8.39
N PRO A 30 -11.43 -18.58 7.62
CA PRO A 30 -12.82 -19.02 7.76
C PRO A 30 -13.05 -19.73 9.09
N ALA A 31 -14.21 -19.49 9.71
CA ALA A 31 -14.64 -20.24 10.88
C ALA A 31 -14.88 -21.70 10.50
N LEU A 32 -14.22 -22.63 11.18
CA LEU A 32 -14.42 -24.05 10.95
C LEU A 32 -15.64 -24.55 11.71
N ALA A 33 -16.49 -25.33 11.03
CA ALA A 33 -17.61 -25.99 11.67
C ALA A 33 -17.13 -26.97 12.74
N PRO A 34 -17.92 -27.21 13.81
CA PRO A 34 -17.60 -28.24 14.79
C PRO A 34 -17.48 -29.61 14.12
N ALA A 35 -16.53 -30.42 14.58
CA ALA A 35 -16.25 -31.71 13.96
C ALA A 35 -17.44 -32.68 14.12
N SER A 36 -17.91 -33.24 13.00
CA SER A 36 -18.96 -34.25 12.96
C SER A 36 -18.43 -35.69 13.00
N SER A 37 -17.11 -35.87 12.85
CA SER A 37 -16.43 -37.16 12.87
C SER A 37 -14.94 -37.00 13.21
N THR A 38 -14.27 -38.11 13.50
CA THR A 38 -12.82 -38.14 13.74
C THR A 38 -12.01 -37.68 12.52
N ALA A 39 -12.45 -38.01 11.31
CA ALA A 39 -11.82 -37.53 10.08
C ALA A 39 -11.93 -36.00 9.93
N VAL A 40 -13.10 -35.43 10.22
CA VAL A 40 -13.30 -33.96 10.19
C VAL A 40 -12.47 -33.27 11.27
N ALA A 41 -12.33 -33.88 12.45
CA ALA A 41 -11.46 -33.36 13.51
C ALA A 41 -9.99 -33.34 13.08
N ALA A 42 -9.51 -34.37 12.37
CA ALA A 42 -8.14 -34.42 11.86
C ALA A 42 -7.88 -33.33 10.81
N VAL A 43 -8.83 -33.09 9.90
CA VAL A 43 -8.74 -31.98 8.92
C VAL A 43 -8.73 -30.64 9.63
N GLY A 44 -9.60 -30.42 10.61
CA GLY A 44 -9.62 -29.20 11.40
C GLY A 44 -8.30 -28.94 12.13
N ALA A 45 -7.69 -29.99 12.70
CA ALA A 45 -6.39 -29.90 13.35
C ALA A 45 -5.26 -29.56 12.35
N ALA A 46 -5.26 -30.17 11.16
CA ALA A 46 -4.30 -29.84 10.11
C ALA A 46 -4.44 -28.38 9.64
N MET A 47 -5.69 -27.91 9.53
CA MET A 47 -6.00 -26.55 9.11
C MET A 47 -5.73 -25.49 10.17
N ALA A 48 -5.68 -25.83 11.46
CA ALA A 48 -5.44 -24.88 12.55
C ALA A 48 -4.14 -24.07 12.37
N SER A 49 -3.12 -24.68 11.75
CA SER A 49 -1.85 -24.02 11.42
C SER A 49 -1.98 -22.87 10.41
N TRP A 50 -3.07 -22.80 9.63
CA TRP A 50 -3.28 -21.77 8.62
C TRP A 50 -3.82 -20.46 9.18
N ALA A 51 -4.50 -20.48 10.33
CA ALA A 51 -4.99 -19.26 10.97
C ALA A 51 -3.88 -18.20 11.21
N PRO A 52 -2.72 -18.53 11.80
CA PRO A 52 -1.62 -17.57 11.94
C PRO A 52 -1.01 -17.17 10.59
N HIS A 53 -1.02 -18.05 9.57
CA HIS A 53 -0.53 -17.70 8.23
C HIS A 53 -1.43 -16.64 7.57
N PHE A 54 -2.75 -16.77 7.68
CA PHE A 54 -3.71 -15.76 7.20
C PHE A 54 -3.49 -14.42 7.89
N ALA A 55 -3.34 -14.41 9.21
CA ALA A 55 -3.08 -13.19 9.97
C ALA A 55 -1.73 -12.53 9.57
N ALA A 56 -0.68 -13.33 9.36
CA ALA A 56 0.61 -12.82 8.92
C ALA A 56 0.53 -12.19 7.52
N HIS A 57 -0.14 -12.84 6.58
CA HIS A 57 -0.33 -12.31 5.23
C HIS A 57 -1.22 -11.06 5.20
N ASP A 58 -2.26 -10.99 6.03
CA ASP A 58 -3.06 -9.78 6.17
C ASP A 58 -2.21 -8.60 6.65
N ALA A 59 -1.41 -8.81 7.69
CA ALA A 59 -0.50 -7.80 8.22
C ALA A 59 0.54 -7.37 7.17
N GLU A 60 1.11 -8.30 6.41
CA GLU A 60 2.06 -8.02 5.33
C GLU A 60 1.42 -7.19 4.23
N ARG A 61 0.19 -7.52 3.79
CA ARG A 61 -0.54 -6.75 2.79
C ARG A 61 -0.80 -5.32 3.27
N VAL A 62 -1.20 -5.14 4.52
CA VAL A 62 -1.40 -3.82 5.12
C VAL A 62 -0.09 -3.02 5.18
N ALA A 63 1.03 -3.67 5.54
CA ALA A 63 2.34 -3.05 5.62
C ALA A 63 2.83 -2.59 4.24
N LEU A 64 2.78 -3.47 3.23
CA LEU A 64 3.13 -3.15 1.84
C LEU A 64 2.27 -2.01 1.30
N ALA A 65 0.97 -2.06 1.55
CA ALA A 65 0.08 -1.03 1.05
C ALA A 65 0.31 0.32 1.75
N SER A 66 0.71 0.31 3.02
CA SER A 66 1.14 1.52 3.74
C SER A 66 2.47 2.06 3.20
N SER A 67 3.40 1.18 2.85
CA SER A 67 4.70 1.56 2.25
C SER A 67 4.52 2.29 0.92
N LEU A 68 3.60 1.84 0.07
CA LEU A 68 3.31 2.53 -1.19
C LEU A 68 2.76 3.94 -0.95
N VAL A 69 1.81 4.10 -0.03
CA VAL A 69 1.25 5.41 0.33
C VAL A 69 2.35 6.34 0.85
N GLN A 70 3.22 5.85 1.73
CA GLN A 70 4.36 6.62 2.25
C GLN A 70 5.33 7.04 1.14
N ALA A 71 5.64 6.14 0.20
CA ALA A 71 6.50 6.45 -0.94
C ALA A 71 5.88 7.52 -1.86
N ALA A 72 4.56 7.46 -2.08
CA ALA A 72 3.86 8.48 -2.86
C ALA A 72 3.85 9.84 -2.14
N THR A 73 3.60 9.87 -0.84
CA THR A 73 3.69 11.11 -0.04
C THR A 73 5.10 11.71 -0.07
N ALA A 74 6.14 10.89 0.08
CA ALA A 74 7.53 11.36 0.00
C ALA A 74 7.86 11.92 -1.38
N THR A 75 7.38 11.28 -2.44
CA THR A 75 7.54 11.74 -3.82
C THR A 75 6.87 13.10 -4.01
N GLN A 76 5.61 13.25 -3.59
CA GLN A 76 4.88 14.51 -3.67
C GLN A 76 5.61 15.64 -2.91
N SER A 77 6.07 15.37 -1.69
CA SER A 77 6.83 16.35 -0.90
C SER A 77 8.13 16.77 -1.60
N THR A 78 8.82 15.83 -2.24
CA THR A 78 10.07 16.10 -2.97
C THR A 78 9.82 17.00 -4.18
N LEU A 79 8.78 16.70 -4.96
CA LEU A 79 8.38 17.50 -6.12
C LEU A 79 7.98 18.92 -5.70
N GLN A 80 7.16 19.05 -4.66
CA GLN A 80 6.76 20.36 -4.15
C GLN A 80 7.95 21.20 -3.68
N SER A 81 8.88 20.60 -2.93
CA SER A 81 10.09 21.32 -2.49
C SER A 81 11.00 21.74 -3.65
N ALA A 82 11.07 20.93 -4.71
CA ALA A 82 11.81 21.28 -5.93
C ALA A 82 11.14 22.45 -6.66
N ASP A 83 9.82 22.43 -6.80
CA ASP A 83 9.05 23.51 -7.43
C ASP A 83 9.16 24.83 -6.64
N GLU A 84 9.05 24.78 -5.31
CA GLU A 84 9.23 25.94 -4.44
C GLU A 84 10.65 26.54 -4.58
N SER A 85 11.67 25.67 -4.67
CA SER A 85 13.07 26.09 -4.87
C SER A 85 13.26 26.74 -6.23
N ASN A 86 12.75 26.13 -7.30
CA ASN A 86 12.82 26.66 -8.66
C ASN A 86 12.08 28.00 -8.80
N ALA A 87 10.89 28.11 -8.21
CA ALA A 87 10.12 29.36 -8.19
C ALA A 87 10.89 30.48 -7.48
N ALA A 88 11.58 30.18 -6.38
CA ALA A 88 12.43 31.13 -5.68
C ALA A 88 13.64 31.59 -6.52
N GLU A 89 14.23 30.71 -7.34
CA GLU A 89 15.33 31.08 -8.26
C GLU A 89 14.86 31.94 -9.44
N ILE A 90 13.70 31.63 -10.03
CA ILE A 90 13.09 32.45 -11.08
C ILE A 90 12.75 33.83 -10.54
N GLY A 91 12.16 33.91 -9.34
CA GLY A 91 11.82 35.18 -8.69
C GLY A 91 13.04 36.06 -8.43
N LYS A 92 14.22 35.47 -8.18
CA LYS A 92 15.49 36.21 -8.07
C LYS A 92 16.01 36.70 -9.43
N SER A 93 15.78 35.95 -10.49
CA SER A 93 16.21 36.32 -11.86
C SER A 93 15.32 37.37 -12.51
N ALA A 94 14.04 37.45 -12.13
CA ALA A 94 13.07 38.41 -12.66
C ALA A 94 13.16 39.82 -12.02
N VAL A 95 14.00 40.00 -10.99
CA VAL A 95 14.19 41.27 -10.26
C VAL A 95 15.43 42.04 -10.76
N VAL A 96 16.02 41.64 -11.91
CA VAL A 96 17.14 42.35 -12.56
C VAL A 96 16.65 43.29 -13.66
#